data_AF-A0A1G5XKW5-F1
#
_entry.id   AF-A0A1G5XKW5-F1
#
_cell.length_a   1.000
_cell.length_b   1.000
_cell.length_c   1.000
_cell.angle_alpha   90.00
_cell.angle_beta   90.00
_cell.angle_gamma   90.00
#
_symmetry.space_group_name_H-M   'P 1'
#
loop_
_entity.id
_entity.type
_entity.pdbx_description
1 polymer ?
#
loop_
_entity_poly.entity_id
_entity_poly.type
_entity_poly.pdbx_seq_one_letter_code
_entity_poly.pdbx_strand_id
1 'polypeptide(L)'
;METTPVFRKEWGVEPKLTLPAFITIGDVHYKRVTRVDARDYPIAYIQQPGHPAYDFDLLEAILRHTPDEQPRSVIRVPPDNHWEIDARLPFEKPLTAYVREVFPEVTTVTLENIARRQFELANSSSIADAAGLTALRQIFHSWKNAVPSPHPQWTDPLLMLPVLPTSSGITSASRSIDLPISTSTGRLDRLDFDPLRFPREWNFFMSTYSPMDLKRFMAGILTRNGYTVMEPNSFNSFPALVFRRTGHEYVFFMSLHRTRMPKLSLPTHMNPNTTGINLETQVGDAAAQAVKDAHQAGKIIWLKGGSQIRPGYADTVFIIRDDNARL
;
A
#
# COMPACT_ATOMS: atom_id res chain seq x y z
N MET A 1 3.74 42.54 -3.38
CA MET A 1 4.96 41.71 -3.33
C MET A 1 4.86 40.70 -4.45
N GLU A 2 5.65 40.88 -5.51
CA GLU A 2 5.70 39.95 -6.64
C GLU A 2 6.29 38.61 -6.18
N THR A 3 5.51 37.54 -6.30
CA THR A 3 6.02 36.17 -6.18
C THR A 3 6.81 35.84 -7.44
N THR A 4 8.13 35.89 -7.32
CA THR A 4 9.11 35.39 -8.30
C THR A 4 8.83 33.91 -8.60
N PRO A 5 8.95 33.42 -9.85
CA PRO A 5 8.40 32.12 -10.22
C PRO A 5 9.20 30.96 -9.59
N VAL A 6 8.48 29.99 -9.05
CA VAL A 6 8.96 28.70 -8.47
C VAL A 6 9.52 27.76 -9.57
N PHE A 7 9.85 28.26 -10.76
CA PHE A 7 10.29 27.46 -11.91
C PHE A 7 11.60 28.02 -12.46
N ARG A 8 12.65 27.19 -12.46
CA ARG A 8 13.93 27.56 -13.05
C ARG A 8 13.86 27.39 -14.57
N LYS A 9 13.97 28.51 -15.31
CA LYS A 9 13.97 28.58 -16.79
C LYS A 9 15.07 27.75 -17.49
N GLU A 10 16.02 27.18 -16.74
CA GLU A 10 17.20 26.48 -17.25
C GLU A 10 16.96 25.04 -17.73
N TRP A 11 15.71 24.55 -17.71
CA TRP A 11 15.36 23.22 -18.23
C TRP A 11 15.11 23.22 -19.75
N GLY A 12 15.09 24.42 -20.33
CA GLY A 12 14.85 24.64 -21.73
C GLY A 12 16.00 24.19 -22.63
N VAL A 13 15.66 23.59 -23.76
CA VAL A 13 16.59 23.32 -24.87
C VAL A 13 16.13 24.08 -26.11
N GLU A 14 17.09 24.48 -26.94
CA GLU A 14 16.79 25.03 -28.26
C GLU A 14 16.01 24.02 -29.12
N PRO A 15 14.99 24.47 -29.89
CA PRO A 15 14.20 23.68 -30.85
C PRO A 15 15.01 23.06 -32.01
N LYS A 16 15.99 22.18 -31.76
CA LYS A 16 16.76 21.58 -32.87
C LYS A 16 15.99 20.47 -33.59
N LEU A 17 15.09 19.76 -32.89
CA LEU A 17 14.25 18.67 -33.42
C LEU A 17 12.93 18.56 -32.63
N THR A 18 11.79 18.54 -33.32
CA THR A 18 10.48 18.24 -32.72
C THR A 18 10.30 16.73 -32.60
N LEU A 19 10.74 16.15 -31.48
CA LEU A 19 10.54 14.72 -31.18
C LEU A 19 9.34 14.53 -30.25
N PRO A 20 8.59 13.40 -30.33
CA PRO A 20 7.48 13.10 -29.43
C PRO A 20 7.83 13.13 -27.93
N ALA A 21 9.12 13.00 -27.62
CA ALA A 21 9.70 13.06 -26.29
C ALA A 21 9.81 14.48 -25.71
N PHE A 22 9.47 15.54 -26.46
CA PHE A 22 9.57 16.93 -26.02
C PHE A 22 8.23 17.66 -26.13
N ILE A 23 8.04 18.67 -25.28
CA ILE A 23 6.94 19.64 -25.34
C ILE A 23 7.54 21.03 -25.50
N THR A 24 6.97 21.80 -26.41
CA THR A 24 7.36 23.19 -26.66
C THR A 24 6.41 24.13 -25.92
N ILE A 25 6.98 25.04 -25.13
CA ILE A 25 6.26 26.07 -24.38
C ILE A 25 6.90 27.42 -24.71
N GLY A 26 6.18 28.28 -25.44
CA GLY A 26 6.79 29.44 -26.09
C GLY A 26 7.91 28.98 -27.05
N ASP A 27 9.09 29.57 -26.93
CA ASP A 27 10.26 29.22 -27.77
C ASP A 27 11.18 28.15 -27.14
N VAL A 28 10.72 27.48 -26.08
CA VAL A 28 11.56 26.59 -25.26
C VAL A 28 11.08 25.14 -25.34
N HIS A 29 11.99 24.20 -25.59
CA HIS A 29 11.69 22.76 -25.56
C HIS A 29 12.02 22.15 -24.20
N TYR A 30 11.10 21.35 -23.69
CA TYR A 30 11.27 20.61 -22.45
C TYR A 30 11.11 19.12 -22.69
N LYS A 31 11.97 18.31 -22.05
CA LYS A 31 11.88 16.85 -22.13
C LYS A 31 10.64 16.39 -21.34
N ARG A 32 9.85 15.51 -21.93
CA ARG A 32 8.69 14.89 -21.26
C ARG A 32 9.16 13.82 -20.27
N VAL A 33 8.42 13.66 -19.18
CA VAL A 33 8.48 12.44 -18.36
C VAL A 33 7.62 11.38 -19.05
N THR A 34 8.28 10.47 -19.76
CA THR A 34 7.63 9.42 -20.54
C THR A 34 8.53 8.19 -20.63
N ARG A 35 7.95 7.08 -21.07
CA ARG A 35 8.59 5.80 -21.38
C ARG A 35 8.03 5.26 -22.70
N VAL A 36 8.71 4.29 -23.30
CA VAL A 36 8.36 3.77 -24.64
C VAL A 36 6.93 3.23 -24.71
N ASP A 37 6.47 2.63 -23.62
CA ASP A 37 5.14 2.03 -23.47
C ASP A 37 4.16 2.88 -22.64
N ALA A 38 4.45 4.19 -22.49
CA ALA A 38 3.59 5.10 -21.72
C ALA A 38 2.20 5.23 -22.36
N ARG A 39 1.17 5.27 -21.52
CA ARG A 39 -0.20 5.58 -21.95
C ARG A 39 -0.30 7.06 -22.32
N ASP A 40 -1.11 7.38 -23.32
CA ASP A 40 -1.43 8.78 -23.60
C ASP A 40 -2.28 9.35 -22.46
N TYR A 41 -2.01 10.59 -22.05
CA TYR A 41 -2.64 11.19 -20.88
C TYR A 41 -2.78 12.72 -21.03
N PRO A 42 -3.93 13.33 -20.63
CA PRO A 42 -4.19 14.75 -20.87
C PRO A 42 -3.22 15.70 -20.16
N ILE A 43 -2.76 15.32 -18.95
CA ILE A 43 -1.77 16.07 -18.18
C ILE A 43 -0.39 15.52 -18.53
N ALA A 44 0.49 16.36 -19.06
CA ALA A 44 1.87 15.98 -19.30
C ALA A 44 2.79 16.49 -18.18
N TYR A 45 3.97 15.89 -18.06
CA TYR A 45 5.00 16.34 -17.15
C TYR A 45 6.29 16.59 -17.93
N ILE A 46 7.01 17.62 -17.52
CA ILE A 46 8.33 17.97 -18.04
C ILE A 46 9.40 17.73 -16.98
N GLN A 47 10.62 17.51 -17.46
CA GLN A 47 11.82 17.28 -16.65
C GLN A 47 13.02 17.97 -17.27
N GLN A 48 14.10 18.10 -16.49
CA GLN A 48 15.39 18.50 -17.02
C GLN A 48 15.86 17.53 -18.11
N PRO A 49 16.37 18.01 -19.26
CA PRO A 49 16.79 17.17 -20.38
C PRO A 49 17.83 16.11 -20.01
N GLY A 50 18.82 16.49 -19.21
CA GLY A 50 19.89 15.62 -18.71
C GLY A 50 19.49 14.73 -17.54
N HIS A 51 18.28 14.91 -16.99
CA HIS A 51 17.82 14.10 -15.86
C HIS A 51 17.53 12.67 -16.32
N PRO A 52 17.98 11.66 -15.54
CA PRO A 52 17.62 10.26 -15.80
C PRO A 52 16.12 10.04 -15.59
N ALA A 53 15.62 8.87 -15.99
CA ALA A 53 14.23 8.53 -15.72
C ALA A 53 14.00 8.42 -14.21
N TYR A 54 12.83 8.87 -13.73
CA TYR A 54 12.50 8.84 -12.31
C TYR A 54 12.07 7.43 -11.90
N ASP A 55 12.93 6.70 -11.20
CA ASP A 55 12.49 5.59 -10.36
C ASP A 55 11.99 6.10 -8.99
N PHE A 56 11.53 5.19 -8.15
CA PHE A 56 11.03 5.53 -6.81
C PHE A 56 12.12 6.20 -5.94
N ASP A 57 13.32 5.63 -5.89
CA ASP A 57 14.38 6.08 -4.97
C ASP A 57 14.87 7.48 -5.34
N LEU A 58 15.04 7.72 -6.64
CA LEU A 58 15.42 9.02 -7.17
C LEU A 58 14.34 10.06 -6.92
N LEU A 59 13.07 9.75 -7.22
CA LEU A 59 11.98 10.68 -6.95
C LEU A 59 11.86 10.98 -5.46
N GLU A 60 11.92 9.97 -4.60
CA GLU A 60 11.86 10.11 -3.15
C GLU A 60 13.01 10.99 -2.61
N ALA A 61 14.22 10.82 -3.14
CA ALA A 61 15.39 11.63 -2.77
C ALA A 61 15.23 13.10 -3.22
N ILE A 62 14.76 13.34 -4.45
CA ILE A 62 14.50 14.68 -4.98
C ILE A 62 13.43 15.37 -4.14
N LEU A 63 12.30 14.71 -3.87
CA LEU A 63 11.24 15.27 -3.04
C LEU A 63 11.69 15.60 -1.61
N ARG A 64 12.74 14.93 -1.11
CA ARG A 64 13.30 15.15 0.23
C ARG A 64 14.35 16.25 0.27
N HIS A 65 15.20 16.35 -0.74
CA HIS A 65 16.42 17.17 -0.69
C HIS A 65 16.44 18.32 -1.70
N THR A 66 15.85 18.13 -2.88
CA THR A 66 15.82 19.11 -3.98
C THR A 66 14.42 19.20 -4.59
N PRO A 67 13.37 19.54 -3.82
CA PRO A 67 11.98 19.42 -4.28
C PRO A 67 11.66 20.28 -5.53
N ASP A 68 12.44 21.33 -5.81
CA ASP A 68 12.30 22.15 -7.03
C ASP A 68 12.75 21.42 -8.31
N GLU A 69 13.48 20.30 -8.20
CA GLU A 69 13.94 19.45 -9.31
C GLU A 69 12.97 18.33 -9.68
N GLN A 70 11.85 18.21 -8.95
CA GLN A 70 10.81 17.23 -9.25
C GLN A 70 10.15 17.51 -10.60
N PRO A 71 9.57 16.50 -11.28
CA PRO A 71 8.79 16.70 -12.50
C PRO A 71 7.78 17.85 -12.38
N ARG A 72 7.59 18.63 -13.44
CA ARG A 72 6.61 19.73 -13.44
C ARG A 72 5.43 19.39 -14.33
N SER A 73 4.21 19.49 -13.79
CA SER A 73 3.02 19.32 -14.61
C SER A 73 2.86 20.49 -15.56
N VAL A 74 2.44 20.17 -16.79
CA VAL A 74 2.07 21.14 -17.81
C VAL A 74 0.64 20.87 -18.24
N ILE A 75 -0.12 21.94 -18.42
CA ILE A 75 -1.54 21.89 -18.80
C ILE A 75 -1.74 22.58 -20.14
N ARG A 76 -2.73 22.12 -20.90
CA ARG A 76 -3.21 22.85 -22.08
C ARG A 76 -4.26 23.84 -21.62
N VAL A 77 -4.06 25.12 -21.93
CA VAL A 77 -4.99 26.18 -21.55
C VAL A 77 -5.87 26.52 -22.76
N PRO A 78 -7.21 26.35 -22.66
CA PRO A 78 -8.13 26.83 -23.68
C PRO A 78 -8.16 28.37 -23.74
N PRO A 79 -8.53 29.00 -24.86
CA PRO A 79 -9.01 28.38 -26.10
C PRO A 79 -7.89 27.95 -27.06
N ASP A 80 -6.70 28.54 -26.97
CA ASP A 80 -5.63 28.38 -27.95
C ASP A 80 -4.84 27.07 -27.78
N ASN A 81 -5.16 26.29 -26.74
CA ASN A 81 -4.53 25.00 -26.41
C ASN A 81 -3.00 25.08 -26.31
N HIS A 82 -2.46 26.24 -25.93
CA HIS A 82 -1.05 26.37 -25.63
C HIS A 82 -0.71 25.71 -24.30
N TRP A 83 0.53 25.26 -24.17
CA TRP A 83 1.03 24.64 -22.96
C TRP A 83 1.44 25.71 -21.95
N GLU A 84 1.11 25.49 -20.68
CA GLU A 84 1.62 26.28 -19.56
C GLU A 84 2.14 25.37 -18.45
N ILE A 85 3.17 25.83 -17.73
CA ILE A 85 3.74 25.11 -16.59
C ILE A 85 2.93 25.46 -15.36
N ASP A 86 2.43 24.44 -14.65
CA ASP A 86 1.74 24.65 -13.38
C ASP A 86 2.72 25.26 -12.36
N ALA A 87 2.32 26.38 -11.76
CA ALA A 87 3.11 27.06 -10.75
C ALA A 87 3.29 26.20 -9.48
N ARG A 88 2.35 25.29 -9.20
CA ARG A 88 2.40 24.42 -8.03
C ARG A 88 3.29 23.21 -8.29
N LEU A 89 4.04 22.82 -7.28
CA LEU A 89 4.77 21.55 -7.31
C LEU A 89 3.78 20.37 -7.28
N PRO A 90 4.00 19.32 -8.08
CA PRO A 90 3.15 18.13 -8.06
C PRO A 90 3.05 17.45 -6.69
N PHE A 91 4.14 17.42 -5.93
CA PHE A 91 4.23 16.81 -4.61
C PHE A 91 4.81 17.79 -3.59
N GLU A 92 4.17 17.89 -2.43
CA GLU A 92 4.53 18.81 -1.34
C GLU A 92 5.56 18.17 -0.37
N LYS A 93 5.73 16.85 -0.43
CA LYS A 93 6.58 16.05 0.47
C LYS A 93 6.96 14.73 -0.22
N PRO A 94 7.94 13.97 0.33
CA PRO A 94 8.26 12.64 -0.17
C PRO A 94 7.06 11.68 -0.16
N LEU A 95 7.02 10.72 -1.08
CA LEU A 95 5.91 9.77 -1.24
C LEU A 95 5.67 8.97 0.05
N THR A 96 6.76 8.54 0.71
CA THR A 96 6.70 7.85 2.00
C THR A 96 6.05 8.69 3.10
N ALA A 97 6.20 10.02 3.04
CA ALA A 97 5.59 10.91 4.04
C ALA A 97 4.07 10.97 3.90
N TYR A 98 3.52 10.91 2.67
CA TYR A 98 2.07 10.79 2.47
C TYR A 98 1.51 9.49 3.06
N VAL A 99 2.21 8.36 2.87
CA VAL A 99 1.78 7.07 3.43
C VAL A 99 1.80 7.10 4.97
N ARG A 100 2.84 7.68 5.57
CA ARG A 100 3.01 7.78 7.02
C ARG A 100 1.86 8.51 7.71
N GLU A 101 1.29 9.52 7.07
CA GLU A 101 0.15 10.27 7.61
C GLU A 101 -1.11 9.43 7.74
N VAL A 102 -1.28 8.43 6.87
CA VAL A 102 -2.45 7.55 6.85
C VAL A 102 -2.25 6.30 7.72
N PHE A 103 -1.01 5.81 7.83
CA PHE A 103 -0.68 4.57 8.55
C PHE A 103 0.40 4.79 9.62
N PRO A 104 0.12 5.57 10.69
CA PRO A 104 1.13 6.03 11.63
C PRO A 104 1.73 4.93 12.53
N GLU A 105 1.06 3.78 12.65
CA GLU A 105 1.51 2.66 13.49
C GLU A 105 2.41 1.65 12.76
N VAL A 106 2.57 1.82 11.45
CA VAL A 106 3.36 0.95 10.58
C VAL A 106 4.85 1.28 10.72
N THR A 107 5.71 0.26 10.68
CA THR A 107 7.17 0.44 10.74
C THR A 107 7.67 1.31 9.59
N THR A 108 8.78 2.03 9.79
CA THR A 108 9.38 2.88 8.75
C THR A 108 9.68 2.09 7.47
N VAL A 109 10.20 0.88 7.60
CA VAL A 109 10.52 0.01 6.45
C VAL A 109 9.27 -0.36 5.66
N THR A 110 8.19 -0.76 6.34
CA THR A 110 6.94 -1.07 5.66
C THR A 110 6.33 0.18 5.00
N LEU A 111 6.43 1.36 5.61
CA LEU A 111 5.95 2.61 4.98
C LEU A 111 6.66 2.90 3.66
N GLU A 112 7.98 2.72 3.60
CA GLU A 112 8.77 2.86 2.37
C GLU A 112 8.34 1.83 1.32
N ASN A 113 8.14 0.58 1.72
CA ASN A 113 7.70 -0.49 0.81
C ASN A 113 6.28 -0.25 0.28
N ILE A 114 5.37 0.29 1.10
CA ILE A 114 4.03 0.70 0.65
C ILE A 114 4.14 1.81 -0.41
N ALA A 115 4.92 2.86 -0.14
CA ALA A 115 5.09 3.97 -1.07
C ALA A 115 5.71 3.50 -2.41
N ARG A 116 6.72 2.63 -2.35
CA ARG A 116 7.34 2.03 -3.55
C ARG A 116 6.33 1.19 -4.34
N ARG A 117 5.58 0.32 -3.65
CA ARG A 117 4.58 -0.52 -4.32
C ARG A 117 3.46 0.30 -4.95
N GLN A 118 3.02 1.35 -4.27
CA GLN A 118 2.03 2.28 -4.80
C GLN A 118 2.54 3.02 -6.04
N PHE A 119 3.80 3.49 -6.01
CA PHE A 119 4.46 4.08 -7.17
C PHE A 119 4.48 3.11 -8.36
N GLU A 120 4.88 1.86 -8.13
CA GLU A 120 4.90 0.84 -9.20
C GLU A 120 3.52 0.56 -9.80
N LEU A 121 2.50 0.46 -8.94
CA LEU A 121 1.12 0.20 -9.36
C LEU A 121 0.53 1.36 -10.15
N ALA A 122 0.73 2.59 -9.67
CA ALA A 122 0.25 3.80 -10.34
C ALA A 122 0.91 3.98 -11.72
N ASN A 123 2.21 3.74 -11.81
CA ASN A 123 2.96 3.86 -13.07
C ASN A 123 2.87 2.60 -13.95
N SER A 124 2.39 1.46 -13.41
CA SER A 124 2.49 0.15 -14.07
C SER A 124 3.93 -0.19 -14.49
N SER A 125 4.92 0.27 -13.71
CA SER A 125 6.37 0.16 -13.96
C SER A 125 7.18 0.65 -12.76
N SER A 126 8.46 0.28 -12.67
CA SER A 126 9.42 0.85 -11.72
C SER A 126 9.90 2.26 -12.11
N ILE A 127 9.46 2.79 -13.26
CA ILE A 127 9.82 4.11 -13.78
C ILE A 127 8.55 4.97 -13.95
N ALA A 128 8.65 6.24 -13.57
CA ALA A 128 7.54 7.16 -13.62
C ALA A 128 7.18 7.58 -15.06
N ASP A 129 5.87 7.77 -15.28
CA ASP A 129 5.34 8.48 -16.44
C ASP A 129 4.26 9.49 -16.03
N ALA A 130 3.78 10.28 -16.99
CA ALA A 130 2.79 11.32 -16.73
C ALA A 130 1.47 10.80 -16.12
N ALA A 131 1.04 9.61 -16.55
CA ALA A 131 -0.19 9.00 -16.06
C ALA A 131 -0.04 8.55 -14.60
N GLY A 132 1.07 7.87 -14.28
CA GLY A 132 1.32 7.39 -12.93
C GLY A 132 1.61 8.51 -11.92
N LEU A 133 2.33 9.57 -12.31
CA LEU A 133 2.49 10.76 -11.46
C LEU A 133 1.15 11.45 -11.17
N THR A 134 0.27 11.53 -12.16
CA THR A 134 -1.08 12.07 -11.92
C THR A 134 -1.91 11.16 -11.02
N ALA A 135 -1.85 9.85 -11.22
CA ALA A 135 -2.53 8.88 -10.38
C ALA A 135 -2.07 8.99 -8.91
N LEU A 136 -0.76 9.14 -8.66
CA LEU A 136 -0.22 9.37 -7.31
C LEU A 136 -0.78 10.64 -6.68
N ARG A 137 -0.82 11.76 -7.42
CA ARG A 137 -1.43 13.00 -6.94
C ARG A 137 -2.91 12.82 -6.58
N GLN A 138 -3.66 12.12 -7.41
CA GLN A 138 -5.07 11.82 -7.16
C GLN A 138 -5.25 10.96 -5.91
N ILE A 139 -4.42 9.94 -5.72
CA ILE A 139 -4.42 9.09 -4.53
C ILE A 139 -4.19 9.92 -3.26
N PHE A 140 -3.16 10.76 -3.24
CA PHE A 140 -2.85 11.57 -2.07
C PHE A 140 -3.92 12.63 -1.79
N HIS A 141 -4.51 13.18 -2.85
CA HIS A 141 -5.66 14.07 -2.73
C HIS A 141 -6.87 13.36 -2.13
N SER A 142 -7.18 12.13 -2.57
CA SER A 142 -8.24 11.29 -2.00
C SER A 142 -8.02 11.00 -0.52
N TRP A 143 -6.80 10.66 -0.12
CA TRP A 143 -6.47 10.46 1.31
C TRP A 143 -6.64 11.74 2.13
N LYS A 144 -6.09 12.87 1.65
CA LYS A 144 -6.17 14.17 2.33
C LYS A 144 -7.61 14.63 2.56
N ASN A 145 -8.51 14.33 1.62
CA ASN A 145 -9.90 14.77 1.64
C ASN A 145 -10.90 13.68 2.04
N ALA A 146 -10.42 12.51 2.46
CA ALA A 146 -11.25 11.34 2.81
C ALA A 146 -12.26 10.94 1.72
N VAL A 147 -11.90 11.13 0.45
CA VAL A 147 -12.74 10.76 -0.71
C VAL A 147 -12.36 9.35 -1.18
N PRO A 148 -13.33 8.48 -1.54
CA PRO A 148 -13.03 7.17 -2.11
C PRO A 148 -12.08 7.24 -3.30
N SER A 149 -11.08 6.35 -3.34
CA SER A 149 -10.21 6.23 -4.50
C SER A 149 -10.89 5.39 -5.58
N PRO A 150 -10.83 5.78 -6.87
CA PRO A 150 -11.30 4.95 -7.97
C PRO A 150 -10.46 3.67 -8.14
N HIS A 151 -9.27 3.60 -7.52
CA HIS A 151 -8.37 2.46 -7.58
C HIS A 151 -7.97 2.00 -6.17
N PRO A 152 -8.86 1.29 -5.46
CA PRO A 152 -8.61 0.76 -4.12
C PRO A 152 -7.31 -0.04 -4.01
N GLN A 153 -6.97 -0.81 -5.04
CA GLN A 153 -5.75 -1.60 -5.13
C GLN A 153 -4.46 -0.77 -5.15
N TRP A 154 -4.55 0.55 -5.37
CA TRP A 154 -3.43 1.50 -5.30
C TRP A 154 -3.42 2.30 -4.00
N THR A 155 -4.41 2.12 -3.12
CA THR A 155 -4.59 2.97 -1.93
C THR A 155 -4.73 2.21 -0.63
N ASP A 156 -5.16 0.95 -0.68
CA ASP A 156 -5.19 0.09 0.49
C ASP A 156 -3.97 -0.85 0.52
N PRO A 157 -3.06 -0.72 1.51
CA PRO A 157 -1.88 -1.57 1.61
C PRO A 157 -2.19 -3.08 1.68
N LEU A 158 -3.34 -3.49 2.22
CA LEU A 158 -3.73 -4.90 2.27
C LEU A 158 -4.09 -5.46 0.88
N LEU A 159 -4.57 -4.61 -0.02
CA LEU A 159 -4.84 -4.98 -1.42
C LEU A 159 -3.57 -5.02 -2.27
N MET A 160 -2.52 -4.29 -1.86
CA MET A 160 -1.21 -4.27 -2.53
C MET A 160 -0.36 -5.50 -2.26
N LEU A 161 -0.64 -6.23 -1.17
CA LEU A 161 0.13 -7.41 -0.76
C LEU A 161 0.04 -8.52 -1.82
N PRO A 162 1.19 -9.15 -2.17
CA PRO A 162 1.19 -10.36 -2.96
C PRO A 162 0.65 -11.52 -2.13
N VAL A 163 0.13 -12.51 -2.84
CA VAL A 163 -0.27 -13.78 -2.24
C VAL A 163 0.99 -14.60 -1.96
N LEU A 164 1.26 -14.88 -0.69
CA LEU A 164 2.38 -15.75 -0.30
C LEU A 164 1.99 -17.23 -0.43
N PRO A 165 2.87 -18.07 -1.00
CA PRO A 165 2.57 -19.48 -1.20
C PRO A 165 2.57 -20.24 0.13
N THR A 166 1.65 -21.19 0.25
CA THR A 166 1.68 -22.18 1.35
C THR A 166 2.56 -23.37 0.95
N SER A 167 3.66 -23.60 1.66
CA SER A 167 4.51 -24.77 1.48
C SER A 167 3.94 -25.98 2.23
N SER A 168 3.86 -27.12 1.55
CA SER A 168 3.65 -28.43 2.17
C SER A 168 4.98 -28.94 2.74
N GLY A 169 4.98 -29.37 4.00
CA GLY A 169 6.12 -30.02 4.63
C GLY A 169 6.22 -31.50 4.27
N ILE A 170 7.15 -32.20 4.93
CA ILE A 170 7.48 -33.62 4.65
C ILE A 170 6.26 -34.54 4.84
N THR A 171 5.32 -34.16 5.71
CA THR A 171 4.03 -34.85 5.86
C THR A 171 2.89 -33.99 5.32
N SER A 172 1.86 -34.63 4.76
CA SER A 172 0.64 -33.96 4.26
C SER A 172 -0.11 -33.15 5.34
N ALA A 173 0.17 -33.41 6.62
CA ALA A 173 -0.39 -32.70 7.77
C ALA A 173 0.37 -31.42 8.16
N SER A 174 1.60 -31.25 7.66
CA SER A 174 2.45 -30.10 7.95
C SER A 174 2.38 -29.11 6.81
N ARG A 175 1.76 -27.94 7.02
CA ARG A 175 1.79 -26.82 6.07
C ARG A 175 2.36 -25.60 6.75
N SER A 176 2.89 -24.67 5.97
CA SER A 176 3.49 -23.47 6.52
C SER A 176 3.66 -22.37 5.48
N ILE A 177 3.75 -21.13 5.94
CA ILE A 177 4.11 -19.98 5.13
C ILE A 177 5.37 -19.37 5.72
N ASP A 178 6.38 -19.13 4.88
CA ASP A 178 7.58 -18.40 5.29
C ASP A 178 7.24 -16.93 5.45
N LEU A 179 7.66 -16.34 6.57
CA LEU A 179 7.41 -14.93 6.86
C LEU A 179 8.60 -14.12 6.36
N PRO A 180 8.43 -13.31 5.30
CA PRO A 180 9.52 -12.54 4.73
C PRO A 180 10.04 -11.51 5.73
N ILE A 181 11.32 -11.16 5.58
CA ILE A 181 11.95 -10.07 6.34
C ILE A 181 11.76 -8.80 5.51
N SER A 182 11.11 -7.80 6.12
CA SER A 182 10.97 -6.49 5.52
C SER A 182 12.33 -5.80 5.41
N THR A 183 12.71 -5.39 4.20
CA THR A 183 13.90 -4.57 3.92
C THR A 183 13.48 -3.29 3.19
N SER A 184 14.20 -2.18 3.37
CA SER A 184 13.82 -0.84 2.85
C SER A 184 13.92 -0.69 1.33
N THR A 185 14.74 -1.53 0.69
CA THR A 185 14.81 -1.65 -0.78
C THR A 185 13.92 -2.77 -1.31
N GLY A 186 13.10 -3.36 -0.45
CA GLY A 186 12.38 -4.59 -0.71
C GLY A 186 11.02 -4.40 -1.38
N ARG A 187 10.44 -5.54 -1.78
CA ARG A 187 9.05 -5.62 -2.22
C ARG A 187 8.13 -5.52 -1.00
N LEU A 188 6.95 -4.94 -1.17
CA LEU A 188 5.90 -5.00 -0.15
C LEU A 188 5.33 -6.44 -0.09
N ASP A 189 5.92 -7.29 0.73
CA ASP A 189 5.46 -8.67 0.92
C ASP A 189 4.60 -8.87 2.18
N ARG A 190 4.68 -7.93 3.12
CA ARG A 190 4.07 -7.99 4.44
C ARG A 190 3.89 -6.58 5.00
N LEU A 191 2.85 -6.39 5.80
CA LEU A 191 2.75 -5.23 6.67
C LEU A 191 3.32 -5.52 8.04
N ASP A 192 4.17 -4.63 8.55
CA ASP A 192 4.66 -4.65 9.92
C ASP A 192 4.22 -3.40 10.66
N PHE A 193 3.52 -3.59 11.76
CA PHE A 193 3.21 -2.56 12.74
C PHE A 193 4.25 -2.61 13.87
N ASP A 194 4.66 -1.42 14.31
CA ASP A 194 5.68 -1.22 15.32
C ASP A 194 5.04 -1.16 16.72
N PRO A 195 5.25 -2.18 17.59
CA PRO A 195 4.68 -2.18 18.93
C PRO A 195 5.04 -0.98 19.80
N LEU A 196 6.14 -0.27 19.48
CA LEU A 196 6.53 0.96 20.18
C LEU A 196 5.56 2.12 19.91
N ARG A 197 4.72 2.04 18.87
CA ARG A 197 3.68 3.03 18.56
C ARG A 197 2.41 2.86 19.41
N PHE A 198 2.21 1.70 20.02
CA PHE A 198 1.05 1.35 20.86
C PHE A 198 1.47 0.53 22.09
N PRO A 199 2.36 1.05 22.95
CA PRO A 199 3.01 0.27 23.99
C PRO A 199 2.06 -0.25 25.07
N ARG A 200 0.97 0.48 25.37
CA ARG A 200 0.00 0.07 26.41
C ARG A 200 -0.77 -1.17 25.97
N GLU A 201 -1.30 -1.13 24.75
CA GLU A 201 -2.03 -2.22 24.10
C GLU A 201 -1.12 -3.43 23.91
N TRP A 202 0.13 -3.20 23.48
CA TRP A 202 1.12 -4.25 23.33
C TRP A 202 1.44 -4.94 24.65
N ASN A 203 1.72 -4.18 25.72
CA ASN A 203 2.04 -4.75 27.02
C ASN A 203 0.88 -5.55 27.60
N PHE A 204 -0.37 -5.07 27.45
CA PHE A 204 -1.55 -5.82 27.83
C PHE A 204 -1.66 -7.13 27.02
N PHE A 205 -1.54 -7.05 25.69
CA PHE A 205 -1.55 -8.21 24.80
C PHE A 205 -0.47 -9.25 25.12
N MET A 206 0.71 -8.81 25.54
CA MET A 206 1.83 -9.65 25.95
C MET A 206 1.59 -10.35 27.29
N SER A 207 0.78 -9.77 28.16
CA SER A 207 0.41 -10.36 29.46
C SER A 207 -0.65 -11.47 29.37
N THR A 208 -1.30 -11.61 28.21
CA THR A 208 -2.38 -12.57 27.98
C THR A 208 -2.06 -13.53 26.82
N TYR A 209 -2.53 -14.77 26.94
CA TYR A 209 -2.50 -15.77 25.88
C TYR A 209 -3.90 -16.09 25.33
N SER A 210 -4.90 -15.31 25.73
CA SER A 210 -6.30 -15.49 25.31
C SER A 210 -6.47 -15.22 23.82
N PRO A 211 -7.13 -16.13 23.06
CA PRO A 211 -7.50 -15.87 21.67
C PRO A 211 -8.46 -14.69 21.51
N MET A 212 -9.36 -14.47 22.49
CA MET A 212 -10.26 -13.31 22.50
C MET A 212 -9.49 -12.00 22.63
N ASP A 213 -8.48 -11.96 23.50
CA ASP A 213 -7.66 -10.75 23.66
C ASP A 213 -6.82 -10.48 22.40
N LEU A 214 -6.35 -11.54 21.71
CA LEU A 214 -5.70 -11.40 20.40
C LEU A 214 -6.67 -10.83 19.35
N LYS A 215 -7.93 -11.29 19.31
CA LYS A 215 -8.96 -10.72 18.42
C LYS A 215 -9.17 -9.23 18.70
N ARG A 216 -9.39 -8.86 19.97
CA ARG A 216 -9.62 -7.47 20.38
C ARG A 216 -8.42 -6.57 20.09
N PHE A 217 -7.21 -7.06 20.39
CA PHE A 217 -5.98 -6.35 20.10
C PHE A 217 -5.81 -6.06 18.61
N MET A 218 -5.96 -7.08 17.76
CA MET A 218 -5.86 -6.92 16.30
C MET A 218 -7.00 -6.06 15.74
N ALA A 219 -8.22 -6.18 16.27
CA ALA A 219 -9.33 -5.32 15.89
C ALA A 219 -9.04 -3.85 16.20
N GLY A 220 -8.46 -3.56 17.37
CA GLY A 220 -8.05 -2.21 17.76
C GLY A 220 -7.01 -1.60 16.81
N ILE A 221 -5.98 -2.37 16.43
CA ILE A 221 -4.98 -1.93 15.43
C ILE A 221 -5.67 -1.62 14.10
N LEU A 222 -6.51 -2.53 13.60
CA LEU A 222 -7.23 -2.34 12.34
C LEU A 222 -8.12 -1.08 12.38
N THR A 223 -8.87 -0.85 13.47
CA THR A 223 -9.73 0.32 13.61
C THR A 223 -8.97 1.63 13.62
N ARG A 224 -7.84 1.71 14.32
CA ARG A 224 -7.01 2.93 14.32
C ARG A 224 -6.32 3.20 12.97
N ASN A 225 -6.21 2.19 12.12
CA ASN A 225 -5.69 2.30 10.75
C ASN A 225 -6.81 2.36 9.68
N GLY A 226 -8.03 2.70 10.08
CA GLY A 226 -9.13 3.06 9.17
C GLY A 226 -10.02 1.91 8.71
N TYR A 227 -9.92 0.73 9.34
CA TYR A 227 -10.77 -0.42 9.02
C TYR A 227 -11.94 -0.57 10.00
N THR A 228 -13.11 -0.92 9.47
CA THR A 228 -14.28 -1.27 10.28
C THR A 228 -14.32 -2.78 10.48
N VAL A 229 -14.07 -3.21 11.71
CA VAL A 229 -14.06 -4.63 12.10
C VAL A 229 -15.45 -5.05 12.56
N MET A 230 -15.94 -6.18 12.07
CA MET A 230 -17.19 -6.78 12.53
C MET A 230 -16.98 -7.37 13.93
N GLU A 231 -18.00 -7.32 14.78
CA GLU A 231 -17.88 -7.69 16.19
C GLU A 231 -17.26 -9.10 16.35
N PRO A 232 -16.11 -9.24 17.02
CA PRO A 232 -15.47 -10.54 17.17
C PRO A 232 -16.30 -11.47 18.06
N ASN A 233 -16.65 -12.66 17.54
CA ASN A 233 -17.37 -13.64 18.34
C ASN A 233 -16.50 -14.30 19.42
N SER A 234 -17.14 -14.97 20.39
CA SER A 234 -16.49 -15.65 21.53
C SER A 234 -15.78 -16.96 21.20
N PHE A 235 -15.86 -17.44 19.95
CA PHE A 235 -15.27 -18.71 19.55
C PHE A 235 -13.74 -18.61 19.43
N ASN A 236 -13.02 -19.44 20.19
CA ASN A 236 -11.58 -19.23 20.42
C ASN A 236 -10.64 -20.24 19.71
N SER A 237 -11.14 -21.36 19.18
CA SER A 237 -10.28 -22.40 18.59
C SER A 237 -9.64 -21.99 17.26
N PHE A 238 -10.28 -21.09 16.52
CA PHE A 238 -9.81 -20.55 15.24
C PHE A 238 -9.99 -19.03 15.25
N PRO A 239 -9.12 -18.28 15.96
CA PRO A 239 -9.31 -16.85 16.09
C PRO A 239 -9.20 -16.18 14.72
N ALA A 240 -10.26 -15.50 14.31
CA ALA A 240 -10.35 -14.79 13.05
C ALA A 240 -11.09 -13.47 13.22
N LEU A 241 -10.85 -12.56 12.27
CA LEU A 241 -11.54 -11.27 12.15
C LEU A 241 -12.05 -11.11 10.72
N VAL A 242 -13.22 -10.48 10.61
CA VAL A 242 -13.78 -10.02 9.33
C VAL A 242 -13.91 -8.51 9.40
N PHE A 243 -13.42 -7.83 8.38
CA PHE A 243 -13.41 -6.37 8.37
C PHE A 243 -13.44 -5.82 6.94
N ARG A 244 -13.70 -4.52 6.84
CA ARG A 244 -13.81 -3.76 5.59
C ARG A 244 -13.19 -2.39 5.78
N ARG A 245 -12.96 -1.68 4.68
CA ARG A 245 -12.57 -0.27 4.69
C ARG A 245 -13.57 0.54 3.89
N THR A 246 -13.91 1.73 4.38
CA THR A 246 -14.77 2.66 3.64
C THR A 246 -14.09 3.06 2.33
N GLY A 247 -14.88 3.16 1.26
CA GLY A 247 -14.41 3.58 -0.05
C GLY A 247 -14.17 2.45 -1.05
N HIS A 248 -14.30 1.19 -0.64
CA HIS A 248 -14.30 0.05 -1.57
C HIS A 248 -15.09 -1.15 -1.02
N GLU A 249 -15.39 -2.10 -1.92
CA GLU A 249 -16.26 -3.26 -1.68
C GLU A 249 -15.51 -4.52 -1.18
N TYR A 250 -14.18 -4.49 -1.11
CA TYR A 250 -13.41 -5.64 -0.62
C TYR A 250 -13.71 -5.93 0.85
N VAL A 251 -13.88 -7.22 1.15
CA VAL A 251 -13.98 -7.77 2.51
C VAL A 251 -12.71 -8.53 2.80
N PHE A 252 -12.18 -8.36 4.00
CA PHE A 252 -10.99 -9.04 4.46
C PHE A 252 -11.37 -10.08 5.51
N PHE A 253 -10.87 -11.30 5.35
CA PHE A 253 -10.91 -12.34 6.37
C PHE A 253 -9.48 -12.60 6.84
N MET A 254 -9.21 -12.40 8.13
CA MET A 254 -7.89 -12.60 8.70
C MET A 254 -7.90 -13.65 9.79
N SER A 255 -7.17 -14.76 9.55
CA SER A 255 -6.85 -15.72 10.62
C SER A 255 -5.70 -15.19 11.49
N LEU A 256 -5.82 -15.34 12.80
CA LEU A 256 -4.90 -14.76 13.77
C LEU A 256 -3.91 -15.78 14.32
N HIS A 257 -2.66 -15.38 14.45
CA HIS A 257 -1.55 -16.28 14.82
C HIS A 257 -0.56 -15.60 15.76
N ARG A 258 0.11 -16.42 16.56
CA ARG A 258 1.31 -16.01 17.30
C ARG A 258 2.47 -16.90 16.86
N THR A 259 3.60 -16.30 16.48
CA THR A 259 4.79 -17.06 16.10
C THR A 259 6.04 -16.48 16.75
N ARG A 260 7.00 -17.35 17.03
CA ARG A 260 8.36 -16.99 17.47
C ARG A 260 9.41 -17.29 16.40
N MET A 261 8.98 -17.66 15.20
CA MET A 261 9.82 -18.11 14.10
C MET A 261 9.63 -17.20 12.88
N PRO A 262 10.57 -17.17 11.92
CA PRO A 262 10.39 -16.56 10.60
C PRO A 262 9.46 -17.38 9.69
N LYS A 263 8.47 -18.06 10.29
CA LYS A 263 7.57 -18.99 9.63
C LYS A 263 6.27 -19.06 10.42
N LEU A 264 5.18 -19.27 9.70
CA LEU A 264 3.89 -19.59 10.27
C LEU A 264 3.55 -21.06 10.04
N SER A 265 3.42 -21.83 11.12
CA SER A 265 2.96 -23.23 11.05
C SER A 265 1.44 -23.28 10.92
N LEU A 266 0.95 -24.04 9.94
CA LEU A 266 -0.46 -24.18 9.58
C LEU A 266 -0.86 -25.67 9.60
N PRO A 267 -0.78 -26.34 10.76
CA PRO A 267 -1.08 -27.75 10.83
C PRO A 267 -2.54 -28.01 10.43
N THR A 268 -2.81 -29.17 9.83
CA THR A 268 -4.15 -29.51 9.32
C THR A 268 -5.22 -29.47 10.41
N HIS A 269 -4.94 -29.93 11.63
CA HIS A 269 -5.90 -29.83 12.74
C HIS A 269 -6.23 -28.39 13.16
N MET A 270 -5.44 -27.39 12.73
CA MET A 270 -5.75 -25.96 12.89
C MET A 270 -6.49 -25.36 11.68
N ASN A 271 -6.96 -26.19 10.75
CA ASN A 271 -7.75 -25.77 9.61
C ASN A 271 -9.24 -26.06 9.84
N PRO A 272 -10.11 -25.02 9.91
CA PRO A 272 -11.54 -25.20 10.15
C PRO A 272 -12.21 -26.14 9.14
N ASN A 273 -11.79 -26.10 7.87
CA ASN A 273 -12.36 -26.92 6.80
C ASN A 273 -12.12 -28.42 7.06
N THR A 274 -10.97 -28.78 7.63
CA THR A 274 -10.66 -30.19 7.94
C THR A 274 -11.26 -30.65 9.26
N THR A 275 -11.59 -29.72 10.17
CA THR A 275 -12.24 -30.02 11.45
C THR A 275 -13.76 -29.94 11.39
N GLY A 276 -14.35 -29.67 10.22
CA GLY A 276 -15.80 -29.58 10.02
C GLY A 276 -16.46 -28.40 10.72
N ILE A 277 -15.70 -27.34 11.05
CA ILE A 277 -16.25 -26.16 11.71
C ILE A 277 -16.74 -25.17 10.66
N ASN A 278 -18.04 -24.87 10.67
CA ASN A 278 -18.63 -23.92 9.74
C ASN A 278 -18.16 -22.47 10.00
N LEU A 279 -18.39 -21.60 9.02
CA LEU A 279 -17.91 -20.22 9.07
C LEU A 279 -18.65 -19.39 10.13
N GLU A 280 -19.94 -19.64 10.32
CA GLU A 280 -20.80 -18.99 11.31
C GLU A 280 -20.27 -19.18 12.72
N THR A 281 -19.81 -20.39 13.06
CA THR A 281 -19.19 -20.65 14.36
C THR A 281 -17.86 -19.91 14.51
N GLN A 282 -17.10 -19.72 13.43
CA GLN A 282 -15.78 -19.06 13.50
C GLN A 282 -15.86 -17.55 13.69
N VAL A 283 -16.80 -16.89 13.00
CA VAL A 283 -16.84 -15.42 12.94
C VAL A 283 -18.20 -14.81 13.30
N GLY A 284 -19.24 -15.61 13.50
CA GLY A 284 -20.61 -15.17 13.74
C GLY A 284 -21.40 -14.99 12.44
N ASP A 285 -22.73 -15.02 12.53
CA ASP A 285 -23.64 -15.07 11.38
C ASP A 285 -23.46 -13.88 10.42
N ALA A 286 -23.44 -12.65 10.96
CA ALA A 286 -23.32 -11.44 10.15
C ALA A 286 -21.99 -11.38 9.39
N ALA A 287 -20.89 -11.76 10.05
CA ALA A 287 -19.57 -11.79 9.43
C ALA A 287 -19.44 -12.93 8.41
N ALA A 288 -20.01 -14.10 8.71
CA ALA A 288 -20.04 -15.23 7.79
C ALA A 288 -20.82 -14.90 6.52
N GLN A 289 -21.96 -14.21 6.63
CA GLN A 289 -22.73 -13.76 5.48
C GLN A 289 -21.91 -12.79 4.61
N ALA A 290 -21.28 -11.78 5.22
CA ALA A 290 -20.47 -10.82 4.47
C ALA A 290 -19.28 -11.48 3.73
N VAL A 291 -18.66 -12.50 4.33
CA VAL A 291 -17.59 -13.27 3.69
C VAL A 291 -18.11 -14.08 2.51
N LYS A 292 -19.28 -14.72 2.64
CA LYS A 292 -19.91 -15.47 1.55
C LYS A 292 -20.29 -14.57 0.37
N ASP A 293 -20.92 -13.42 0.65
CA ASP A 293 -21.31 -12.45 -0.38
C ASP A 293 -20.08 -11.92 -1.12
N ALA A 294 -19.03 -11.53 -0.38
CA ALA A 294 -17.79 -11.05 -0.98
C ALA A 294 -17.05 -12.14 -1.76
N HIS A 295 -17.12 -13.39 -1.33
CA HIS A 295 -16.53 -14.50 -2.07
C HIS A 295 -17.24 -14.74 -3.40
N GLN A 296 -18.58 -14.75 -3.40
CA GLN A 296 -19.39 -14.87 -4.62
C GLN A 296 -19.11 -13.72 -5.60
N ALA A 297 -18.86 -12.51 -5.08
CA ALA A 297 -18.53 -11.33 -5.87
C ALA A 297 -17.05 -11.26 -6.32
N GLY A 298 -16.18 -12.20 -5.90
CA GLY A 298 -14.74 -12.14 -6.17
C GLY A 298 -14.02 -10.98 -5.46
N LYS A 299 -14.55 -10.52 -4.32
CA LYS A 299 -14.07 -9.38 -3.52
C LYS A 299 -13.55 -9.77 -2.14
N ILE A 300 -13.42 -11.07 -1.85
CA ILE A 300 -12.81 -11.56 -0.61
C ILE A 300 -11.28 -11.53 -0.70
N ILE A 301 -10.64 -11.09 0.38
CA ILE A 301 -9.18 -11.11 0.54
C ILE A 301 -8.83 -11.93 1.78
N TRP A 302 -8.04 -12.97 1.57
CA TRP A 302 -7.57 -13.87 2.64
C TRP A 302 -6.26 -13.38 3.22
N LEU A 303 -6.24 -13.23 4.54
CA LEU A 303 -5.12 -12.71 5.29
C LEU A 303 -4.74 -13.64 6.45
N LYS A 304 -3.48 -13.51 6.85
CA LYS A 304 -2.98 -13.99 8.13
C LYS A 304 -2.31 -12.84 8.85
N GLY A 305 -2.57 -12.71 10.14
CA GLY A 305 -1.90 -11.69 10.93
C GLY A 305 -1.78 -12.07 12.39
N GLY A 306 -1.15 -11.18 13.16
CA GLY A 306 -0.91 -11.37 14.59
C GLY A 306 0.52 -11.01 14.96
N SER A 307 1.08 -11.62 15.99
CA SER A 307 2.38 -11.22 16.53
C SER A 307 3.52 -12.12 16.11
N GLN A 308 4.66 -11.53 15.74
CA GLN A 308 5.94 -12.21 15.60
C GLN A 308 6.95 -11.67 16.62
N ILE A 309 7.32 -12.53 17.58
CA ILE A 309 8.19 -12.20 18.72
C ILE A 309 9.41 -13.10 18.64
N ARG A 310 10.53 -12.59 18.11
CA ARG A 310 11.72 -13.38 17.80
C ARG A 310 12.88 -12.98 18.71
N PRO A 311 13.61 -13.93 19.32
CA PRO A 311 14.83 -13.62 20.06
C PRO A 311 15.83 -12.86 19.16
N GLY A 312 16.34 -11.73 19.64
CA GLY A 312 17.35 -10.94 18.93
C GLY A 312 16.83 -10.06 17.77
N TYR A 313 15.51 -9.95 17.59
CA TYR A 313 14.89 -9.06 16.60
C TYR A 313 13.83 -8.19 17.28
N ALA A 314 13.49 -7.06 16.66
CA ALA A 314 12.36 -6.25 17.08
C ALA A 314 11.06 -7.05 16.94
N ASP A 315 10.20 -6.94 17.95
CA ASP A 315 8.85 -7.48 17.92
C ASP A 315 8.02 -6.75 16.86
N THR A 316 7.14 -7.48 16.19
CA THR A 316 6.29 -6.93 15.15
C THR A 316 4.89 -7.51 15.24
N VAL A 317 3.89 -6.69 14.92
CA VAL A 317 2.57 -7.19 14.56
C VAL A 317 2.49 -7.20 13.04
N PHE A 318 2.11 -8.33 12.47
CA PHE A 318 2.18 -8.52 11.03
C PHE A 318 0.84 -8.81 10.37
N ILE A 319 0.76 -8.50 9.09
CA ILE A 319 -0.30 -8.96 8.19
C ILE A 319 0.32 -9.37 6.85
N ILE A 320 -0.03 -10.57 6.38
CA ILE A 320 0.31 -11.12 5.07
C ILE A 320 -0.95 -11.57 4.35
N ARG A 321 -0.88 -11.67 3.02
CA ARG A 321 -1.93 -12.24 2.18
C ARG A 321 -1.57 -13.65 1.77
N ASP A 322 -2.55 -14.53 1.71
CA ASP A 322 -2.40 -15.92 1.27
C ASP A 322 -3.53 -16.36 0.34
N ASP A 323 -3.40 -17.57 -0.21
CA ASP A 323 -4.34 -18.20 -1.15
C ASP A 323 -5.31 -19.18 -0.49
N ASN A 324 -5.20 -19.37 0.83
CA ASN A 324 -5.92 -20.41 1.54
C ASN A 324 -7.35 -19.96 1.88
N ALA A 325 -8.25 -20.18 0.92
CA ALA A 325 -9.68 -19.94 1.10
C ALA A 325 -10.23 -20.72 2.30
N ARG A 326 -11.06 -20.05 3.12
CA ARG A 326 -11.72 -20.63 4.30
C ARG A 326 -13.22 -20.86 4.09
N LEU A 327 -13.63 -21.00 2.84
CA LEU A 327 -14.99 -21.32 2.41
C LEU A 327 -15.03 -22.71 1.80
#